data_AF-A0A5A7N6S8-F1
#
_entry.id   AF-A0A5A7N6S8-F1
#
_cell.length_a   1.000
_cell.length_b   1.000
_cell.length_c   1.000
_cell.angle_alpha   90.00
_cell.angle_beta   90.00
_cell.angle_gamma   90.00
#
_symmetry.space_group_name_H-M   'P 1'
#
loop_
_entity.id
_entity.type
_entity.pdbx_description
1 polymer ?
#
loop_
_entity_poly.entity_id
_entity_poly.type
_entity_poly.pdbx_seq_one_letter_code
_entity_poly.pdbx_strand_id
1 'polypeptide(L)'
;MQIIRSLSALADGFSPQNSLKRLARIATGVLAFVALSMATAQAQAQDQVPHAPAIWTMADDDSTVYFLGTIHLLKADTPWQSETITDIINEATSLTLELTPQDMASPKMQSLVQSLGFYGPDDQLSNHLPEESYTRLAAAFQKRGIPTQAMDRLKPWMAGLQITVVSAMQAGFMPQFGVDHLLGQIATQREIEIVGLEQPEDQLRLFADLSDEAQAAFIREGLDQIDDLEAISSV
;
A
#
# COMPACT_ATOMS: atom_id res chain seq x y z
N MET A 1 18.28 -8.13 -1.61
CA MET A 1 19.64 -8.62 -1.27
C MET A 1 19.54 -9.99 -0.59
N GLN A 2 20.63 -10.75 -0.40
CA GLN A 2 20.63 -12.12 0.17
C GLN A 2 21.93 -12.46 0.94
N ILE A 3 21.87 -13.53 1.76
CA ILE A 3 22.94 -14.39 2.35
C ILE A 3 22.90 -14.46 3.92
N ILE A 4 23.24 -15.57 4.63
CA ILE A 4 22.63 -16.93 4.73
C ILE A 4 23.42 -17.83 5.74
N ARG A 5 22.77 -18.86 6.35
CA ARG A 5 23.35 -20.08 7.05
C ARG A 5 23.86 -19.96 8.52
N SER A 6 23.94 -21.00 9.39
CA SER A 6 23.38 -22.39 9.43
C SER A 6 23.60 -23.19 10.77
N LEU A 7 23.14 -24.47 10.79
CA LEU A 7 23.44 -25.65 11.67
C LEU A 7 22.54 -25.92 12.91
N SER A 8 22.54 -27.12 13.51
CA SER A 8 21.72 -28.31 13.11
C SER A 8 21.86 -29.55 14.05
N ALA A 9 20.74 -30.18 14.47
CA ALA A 9 20.64 -31.52 15.11
C ALA A 9 19.17 -32.03 15.02
N LEU A 10 18.80 -33.27 14.63
CA LEU A 10 19.06 -34.64 15.16
C LEU A 10 18.34 -34.93 16.51
N ALA A 11 17.66 -36.06 16.74
CA ALA A 11 17.22 -37.19 15.88
C ALA A 11 16.14 -38.07 16.60
N ASP A 12 15.49 -38.98 15.86
CA ASP A 12 14.76 -40.22 16.29
C ASP A 12 13.64 -40.16 17.38
N GLY A 13 12.63 -41.02 17.42
CA GLY A 13 12.23 -42.13 16.54
C GLY A 13 11.60 -43.32 17.32
N PHE A 14 10.35 -43.71 17.07
CA PHE A 14 9.75 -44.92 17.67
C PHE A 14 8.63 -45.57 16.83
N SER A 15 8.38 -46.87 17.01
CA SER A 15 7.67 -47.74 16.05
C SER A 15 6.42 -48.46 16.63
N PRO A 16 5.42 -48.89 15.83
CA PRO A 16 4.07 -49.21 16.33
C PRO A 16 3.72 -50.71 16.39
N GLN A 17 3.52 -51.30 17.59
CA GLN A 17 3.01 -52.69 17.71
C GLN A 17 1.93 -52.99 18.79
N ASN A 18 1.51 -52.03 19.63
CA ASN A 18 0.57 -52.29 20.76
C ASN A 18 -0.90 -51.83 20.53
N SER A 19 -1.31 -51.57 19.29
CA SER A 19 -2.55 -50.81 18.97
C SER A 19 -3.87 -51.57 19.11
N LEU A 20 -3.95 -52.84 18.69
CA LEU A 20 -5.22 -53.43 18.25
C LEU A 20 -6.23 -53.87 19.33
N LYS A 21 -5.87 -53.95 20.61
CA LYS A 21 -6.77 -54.51 21.67
C LYS A 21 -7.28 -53.51 22.72
N ARG A 22 -6.88 -52.22 22.67
CA ARG A 22 -7.46 -51.17 23.54
C ARG A 22 -8.56 -50.33 22.87
N LEU A 23 -8.67 -50.36 21.54
CA LEU A 23 -9.58 -49.50 20.77
C LEU A 23 -11.09 -49.75 21.05
N ALA A 24 -11.50 -51.00 21.28
CA ALA A 24 -12.90 -51.41 21.23
C ALA A 24 -13.79 -51.03 22.42
N ARG A 25 -13.25 -50.47 23.51
CA ARG A 25 -14.04 -50.05 24.70
C ARG A 25 -13.87 -48.59 25.12
N ILE A 26 -13.03 -47.84 24.41
CA ILE A 26 -12.86 -46.39 24.60
C ILE A 26 -13.78 -45.60 23.64
N ALA A 27 -14.11 -46.20 22.49
CA ALA A 27 -14.85 -45.57 21.39
C ALA A 27 -16.10 -44.78 21.79
N THR A 28 -17.04 -45.38 22.54
CA THR A 28 -18.34 -44.75 22.84
C THR A 28 -18.26 -43.62 23.88
N GLY A 29 -17.26 -43.65 24.77
CA GLY A 29 -17.05 -42.59 25.77
C GLY A 29 -16.26 -41.40 25.22
N VAL A 30 -15.24 -41.68 24.41
CA VAL A 30 -14.39 -40.62 23.82
C VAL A 30 -15.10 -39.87 22.70
N LEU A 31 -16.01 -40.49 21.94
CA LEU A 31 -16.80 -39.76 20.93
C LEU A 31 -17.60 -38.58 21.51
N ALA A 32 -18.17 -38.72 22.72
CA ALA A 32 -18.88 -37.62 23.38
C ALA A 32 -17.94 -36.51 23.87
N PHE A 33 -16.76 -36.86 24.36
CA PHE A 33 -15.78 -35.89 24.88
C PHE A 33 -15.00 -35.17 23.78
N VAL A 34 -14.76 -35.84 22.64
CA VAL A 34 -14.15 -35.26 21.43
C VAL A 34 -15.13 -34.32 20.73
N ALA A 35 -16.41 -34.68 20.62
CA ALA A 35 -17.42 -33.79 20.05
C ALA A 35 -17.50 -32.45 20.81
N LEU A 36 -17.43 -32.48 22.15
CA LEU A 36 -17.50 -31.27 22.98
C LEU A 36 -16.18 -30.46 23.00
N SER A 37 -15.04 -31.05 22.64
CA SER A 37 -13.73 -30.36 22.57
C SER A 37 -13.34 -29.89 21.16
N MET A 38 -13.87 -30.51 20.10
CA MET A 38 -13.76 -29.93 18.75
C MET A 38 -14.70 -28.72 18.56
N ALA A 39 -15.89 -28.75 19.16
CA ALA A 39 -16.84 -27.63 19.12
C ALA A 39 -16.32 -26.34 19.80
N THR A 40 -15.38 -26.46 20.75
CA THR A 40 -14.70 -25.29 21.37
C THR A 40 -13.40 -24.92 20.66
N ALA A 41 -12.69 -25.88 20.05
CA ALA A 41 -11.48 -25.60 19.28
C ALA A 41 -11.74 -24.72 18.03
N GLN A 42 -12.94 -24.79 17.45
CA GLN A 42 -13.34 -23.97 16.30
C GLN A 42 -13.84 -22.55 16.70
N ALA A 43 -13.73 -22.19 17.98
CA ALA A 43 -14.00 -20.83 18.48
C ALA A 43 -12.71 -20.01 18.73
N GLN A 44 -11.55 -20.52 18.30
CA GLN A 44 -10.27 -19.81 18.31
C GLN A 44 -9.74 -19.72 16.87
N ALA A 45 -9.14 -18.58 16.53
CA ALA A 45 -8.68 -18.26 15.17
C ALA A 45 -9.77 -18.32 14.07
N GLN A 46 -10.77 -17.43 14.16
CA GLN A 46 -10.79 -16.46 13.07
C GLN A 46 -9.50 -15.66 13.22
N ASP A 47 -8.49 -15.93 12.38
CA ASP A 47 -7.29 -15.11 12.37
C ASP A 47 -7.74 -13.68 12.09
N GLN A 48 -7.53 -12.79 13.07
CA GLN A 48 -7.61 -11.36 12.80
C GLN A 48 -6.43 -11.06 11.89
N VAL A 49 -6.69 -11.03 10.58
CA VAL A 49 -5.75 -10.58 9.55
C VAL A 49 -5.12 -9.30 10.09
N PRO A 50 -3.79 -9.27 10.32
CA PRO A 50 -3.17 -8.14 11.01
C PRO A 50 -3.57 -6.83 10.34
N HIS A 51 -4.29 -6.00 11.08
CA HIS A 51 -4.73 -4.70 10.59
C HIS A 51 -3.54 -3.77 10.32
N ALA A 52 -2.44 -3.98 11.04
CA ALA A 52 -1.16 -3.36 10.74
C ALA A 52 -0.48 -4.01 9.51
N PRO A 53 0.16 -3.22 8.62
CA PRO A 53 0.85 -3.74 7.45
C PRO A 53 2.05 -4.62 7.83
N ALA A 54 2.46 -5.47 6.89
CA ALA A 54 3.62 -6.34 7.08
C ALA A 54 4.92 -5.53 7.25
N ILE A 55 5.76 -5.98 8.18
CA ILE A 55 7.07 -5.40 8.48
C ILE A 55 8.15 -6.41 8.09
N TRP A 56 9.17 -5.96 7.36
CA TRP A 56 10.35 -6.78 7.03
C TRP A 56 11.56 -6.21 7.75
N THR A 57 12.24 -7.04 8.54
CA THR A 57 13.45 -6.63 9.29
C THR A 57 14.71 -7.15 8.62
N MET A 58 15.73 -6.30 8.51
CA MET A 58 17.10 -6.64 8.19
C MET A 58 17.98 -6.12 9.33
N ALA A 59 18.83 -6.97 9.91
CA ALA A 59 19.66 -6.62 11.07
C ALA A 59 21.03 -7.30 10.99
N ASP A 60 22.02 -6.67 11.60
CA ASP A 60 23.36 -7.21 11.85
C ASP A 60 23.80 -6.93 13.31
N ASP A 61 25.09 -6.84 13.60
CA ASP A 61 25.61 -6.77 14.97
C ASP A 61 25.38 -5.41 15.65
N ASP A 62 25.25 -4.31 14.89
CA ASP A 62 25.05 -2.95 15.42
C ASP A 62 23.98 -2.11 14.70
N SER A 63 23.33 -2.62 13.64
CA SER A 63 22.24 -1.94 12.94
C SER A 63 20.97 -2.79 12.79
N THR A 64 19.83 -2.12 12.62
CA THR A 64 18.56 -2.76 12.23
C THR A 64 17.73 -1.80 11.38
N VAL A 65 17.23 -2.31 10.25
CA VAL A 65 16.37 -1.61 9.30
C VAL A 65 15.03 -2.32 9.23
N TYR A 66 13.94 -1.56 9.42
CA TYR A 66 12.57 -2.03 9.29
C TYR A 66 11.94 -1.44 8.03
N PHE A 67 11.55 -2.29 7.09
CA PHE A 67 10.75 -1.90 5.92
C PHE A 67 9.28 -2.07 6.24
N LEU A 68 8.54 -0.96 6.24
CA LEU A 68 7.13 -0.86 6.56
C LEU A 68 6.36 -0.45 5.30
N GLY A 69 5.38 -1.24 4.86
CA GLY A 69 4.54 -0.88 3.72
C GLY A 69 3.57 0.26 4.06
N THR A 70 3.68 1.39 3.36
CA THR A 70 2.83 2.57 3.55
C THR A 70 1.72 2.65 2.49
N ILE A 71 0.63 3.35 2.82
CA ILE A 71 -0.44 3.74 1.88
C ILE A 71 -0.69 5.23 2.07
N HIS A 72 -0.56 6.02 0.99
CA HIS A 72 -0.61 7.49 1.05
C HIS A 72 -2.01 8.07 1.30
N LEU A 73 -3.08 7.34 1.01
CA LEU A 73 -4.46 7.79 1.26
C LEU A 73 -5.25 6.71 2.00
N LEU A 74 -5.59 6.97 3.26
CA LEU A 74 -6.42 6.10 4.10
C LEU A 74 -7.71 6.80 4.54
N LYS A 75 -8.71 6.05 5.03
CA LYS A 75 -9.82 6.62 5.79
C LYS A 75 -9.38 6.90 7.23
N ALA A 76 -9.98 7.89 7.87
CA ALA A 76 -9.64 8.34 9.23
C ALA A 76 -9.67 7.23 10.30
N ASP A 77 -10.48 6.21 10.08
CA ASP A 77 -10.73 5.06 10.95
C ASP A 77 -10.01 3.78 10.49
N THR A 78 -9.15 3.84 9.46
CA THR A 78 -8.40 2.67 8.99
C THR A 78 -7.34 2.28 10.02
N PRO A 79 -7.43 1.12 10.67
CA PRO A 79 -6.40 0.67 11.59
C PRO A 79 -5.13 0.32 10.81
N TRP A 80 -3.99 0.88 11.21
CA TRP A 80 -2.67 0.56 10.66
C TRP A 80 -1.56 0.46 11.73
N GLN A 81 -1.76 1.08 12.90
CA GLN A 81 -0.79 1.02 14.00
C GLN A 81 -0.87 -0.31 14.77
N SER A 82 0.25 -0.73 15.32
CA SER A 82 0.38 -1.85 16.27
C SER A 82 1.39 -1.49 17.36
N GLU A 83 1.44 -2.27 18.43
CA GLU A 83 2.49 -2.15 19.46
C GLU A 83 3.88 -2.27 18.81
N THR A 84 4.09 -3.26 17.94
CA THR A 84 5.36 -3.44 17.20
C THR A 84 5.75 -2.23 16.34
N ILE A 85 4.81 -1.60 15.63
CA ILE A 85 5.08 -0.36 14.88
C ILE A 85 5.43 0.78 15.83
N THR A 86 4.74 0.88 16.96
CA THR A 86 4.98 1.89 17.99
C THR A 86 6.37 1.74 18.60
N ASP A 87 6.80 0.51 18.90
CA ASP A 87 8.12 0.20 19.44
C ASP A 87 9.24 0.48 18.43
N ILE A 88 9.05 0.14 17.15
CA ILE A 88 9.99 0.50 16.08
C ILE A 88 10.15 2.03 15.99
N ILE A 89 9.04 2.79 16.03
CA ILE A 89 9.08 4.27 16.04
C ILE A 89 9.67 4.81 17.36
N ASN A 90 9.58 4.04 18.46
CA ASN A 90 10.18 4.42 19.73
C ASN A 90 11.71 4.34 19.72
N GLU A 91 12.26 3.34 19.03
CA GLU A 91 13.71 3.06 18.95
C GLU A 91 14.39 3.68 17.72
N ALA A 92 13.62 4.07 16.70
CA ALA A 92 14.15 4.64 15.45
C ALA A 92 14.96 5.94 15.66
N THR A 93 16.21 5.93 15.18
CA THR A 93 17.08 7.11 15.09
C THR A 93 16.84 7.96 13.84
N SER A 94 16.37 7.34 12.77
CA SER A 94 15.97 8.00 11.52
C SER A 94 14.75 7.33 10.87
N LEU A 95 14.05 8.07 10.01
CA LEU A 95 12.94 7.63 9.18
C LEU A 95 13.29 7.92 7.72
N THR A 96 13.41 6.88 6.89
CA THR A 96 13.53 7.03 5.45
C THR A 96 12.15 7.01 4.79
N LEU A 97 11.85 8.03 3.99
CA LEU A 97 10.68 8.11 3.11
C LEU A 97 11.16 8.21 1.65
N GLU A 98 10.26 8.05 0.68
CA GLU A 98 10.57 8.27 -0.75
C GLU A 98 11.16 9.68 -0.96
N LEU A 99 10.45 10.70 -0.48
CA LEU A 99 10.84 12.10 -0.46
C LEU A 99 10.60 12.68 0.95
N THR A 100 11.40 13.67 1.35
CA THR A 100 11.12 14.38 2.62
C THR A 100 9.90 15.32 2.48
N PRO A 101 9.21 15.67 3.58
CA PRO A 101 8.20 16.74 3.55
C PRO A 101 8.71 18.06 2.98
N GLN A 102 10.00 18.36 3.17
CA GLN A 102 10.70 19.53 2.65
C GLN A 102 10.89 19.45 1.12
N ASP A 103 11.21 18.27 0.58
CA ASP A 103 11.29 18.01 -0.85
C ASP A 103 9.93 18.19 -1.53
N MET A 104 8.87 17.61 -0.96
CA MET A 104 7.49 17.75 -1.46
C MET A 104 7.01 19.20 -1.46
N ALA A 105 7.35 19.97 -0.41
CA ALA A 105 7.01 21.39 -0.30
C ALA A 105 7.88 22.31 -1.19
N SER A 106 8.94 21.79 -1.81
CA SER A 106 9.96 22.62 -2.46
C SER A 106 9.47 23.33 -3.75
N PRO A 107 10.00 24.52 -4.07
CA PRO A 107 9.80 25.15 -5.38
C PRO A 107 10.33 24.30 -6.55
N LYS A 108 11.34 23.43 -6.29
CA LYS A 108 11.85 22.45 -7.28
C LYS A 108 10.74 21.47 -7.68
N MET A 109 10.07 20.86 -6.69
CA MET A 109 8.94 19.95 -6.92
C MET A 109 7.84 20.63 -7.74
N GLN A 110 7.43 21.85 -7.36
CA GLN A 110 6.40 22.61 -8.09
C GLN A 110 6.79 22.89 -9.55
N SER A 111 8.06 23.26 -9.80
CA SER A 111 8.59 23.49 -11.14
C SER A 111 8.63 22.21 -11.97
N LEU A 112 9.03 21.08 -11.39
CA LEU A 112 9.07 19.78 -12.06
C LEU A 112 7.67 19.27 -12.39
N VAL A 113 6.72 19.35 -11.45
CA VAL A 113 5.29 19.05 -11.69
C VAL A 113 4.76 19.87 -12.88
N GLN A 114 5.07 21.17 -12.94
CA GLN A 114 4.61 22.04 -14.03
C GLN A 114 5.23 21.68 -15.39
N SER A 115 6.50 21.24 -15.46
CA SER A 115 7.17 20.90 -16.72
C SER A 115 6.96 19.45 -17.19
N LEU A 116 6.89 18.50 -16.25
CA LEU A 116 6.73 17.07 -16.54
C LEU A 116 5.25 16.69 -16.67
N GLY A 117 4.37 17.27 -15.87
CA GLY A 117 2.95 16.91 -15.78
C GLY A 117 1.97 17.65 -16.70
N PHE A 118 2.39 18.73 -17.37
CA PHE A 118 1.50 19.56 -18.21
C PHE A 118 2.03 19.77 -19.63
N TYR A 119 1.12 20.07 -20.55
CA TYR A 119 1.42 20.57 -21.89
C TYR A 119 1.61 22.09 -21.93
N GLY A 120 2.30 22.56 -22.98
CA GLY A 120 2.36 23.97 -23.36
C GLY A 120 1.04 24.48 -23.95
N PRO A 121 1.00 25.72 -24.50
CA PRO A 121 -0.21 26.25 -25.13
C PRO A 121 -0.51 25.65 -26.51
N ASP A 122 0.47 24.98 -27.13
CA ASP A 122 0.42 24.48 -28.51
C ASP A 122 0.07 22.98 -28.62
N ASP A 123 -0.23 22.30 -27.50
CA ASP A 123 -0.50 20.86 -27.42
C ASP A 123 -1.47 20.53 -26.27
N GLN A 124 -2.15 19.38 -26.34
CA GLN A 124 -3.19 18.97 -25.37
C GLN A 124 -3.43 17.46 -25.33
N LEU A 125 -3.96 16.96 -24.22
CA LEU A 125 -4.15 15.53 -23.94
C LEU A 125 -4.91 14.76 -25.02
N SER A 126 -5.90 15.38 -25.67
CA SER A 126 -6.67 14.75 -26.77
C SER A 126 -5.80 14.34 -27.97
N ASN A 127 -4.60 14.89 -28.14
CA ASN A 127 -3.68 14.53 -29.21
C ASN A 127 -2.91 13.23 -28.92
N HIS A 128 -2.87 12.78 -27.66
CA HIS A 128 -1.98 11.71 -27.16
C HIS A 128 -2.72 10.51 -26.57
N LEU A 129 -4.06 10.48 -26.64
CA LEU A 129 -4.89 9.37 -26.17
C LEU A 129 -5.80 8.82 -27.28
N PRO A 130 -6.07 7.49 -27.29
CA PRO A 130 -7.18 6.93 -28.05
C PRO A 130 -8.51 7.58 -27.66
N GLU A 131 -9.40 7.78 -28.64
CA GLU A 131 -10.71 8.44 -28.47
C GLU A 131 -11.54 7.83 -27.34
N GLU A 132 -11.53 6.50 -27.19
CA GLU A 132 -12.20 5.77 -26.11
C GLU A 132 -11.64 6.13 -24.73
N SER A 133 -10.31 6.09 -24.56
CA SER A 133 -9.63 6.41 -23.31
C SER A 133 -9.83 7.87 -22.92
N TYR A 134 -9.72 8.78 -23.89
CA TYR A 134 -10.01 10.21 -23.69
C TYR A 134 -11.47 10.42 -23.28
N THR A 135 -12.42 9.72 -23.90
CA THR A 135 -13.86 9.86 -23.60
C THR A 135 -14.21 9.35 -22.19
N ARG A 136 -13.71 8.17 -21.78
CA ARG A 136 -13.88 7.68 -20.39
C ARG A 136 -13.27 8.65 -19.38
N LEU A 137 -12.05 9.12 -19.64
CA LEU A 137 -11.35 10.04 -18.74
C LEU A 137 -12.07 11.39 -18.62
N ALA A 138 -12.53 11.97 -19.74
CA ALA A 138 -13.31 13.21 -19.74
C ALA A 138 -14.62 13.07 -18.95
N ALA A 139 -15.33 11.95 -19.09
CA ALA A 139 -16.54 11.67 -18.31
C ALA A 139 -16.23 11.52 -16.80
N ALA A 140 -15.15 10.83 -16.44
CA ALA A 140 -14.71 10.67 -15.06
C ALA A 140 -14.35 12.02 -14.40
N PHE A 141 -13.62 12.89 -15.11
CA PHE A 141 -13.29 14.26 -14.69
C PHE A 141 -14.55 15.12 -14.51
N GLN A 142 -15.47 15.11 -15.49
CA GLN A 142 -16.72 15.89 -15.46
C GLN A 142 -17.63 15.46 -14.30
N LYS A 143 -17.78 14.14 -14.06
CA LYS A 143 -18.52 13.58 -12.92
C LYS A 143 -18.03 14.10 -11.56
N ARG A 144 -16.75 14.49 -11.50
CA ARG A 144 -16.06 14.99 -10.31
C ARG A 144 -15.99 16.52 -10.24
N GLY A 145 -16.69 17.21 -11.15
CA GLY A 145 -16.77 18.67 -11.21
C GLY A 145 -15.56 19.36 -11.86
N ILE A 146 -14.63 18.60 -12.45
CA ILE A 146 -13.43 19.15 -13.10
C ILE A 146 -13.72 19.39 -14.60
N PRO A 147 -13.55 20.61 -15.14
CA PRO A 147 -13.76 20.87 -16.56
C PRO A 147 -12.77 20.11 -17.45
N THR A 148 -13.23 19.58 -18.59
CA THR A 148 -12.38 18.88 -19.56
C THR A 148 -11.23 19.77 -20.07
N GLN A 149 -11.43 21.09 -20.18
CA GLN A 149 -10.35 22.03 -20.54
C GLN A 149 -9.20 22.09 -19.50
N ALA A 150 -9.44 21.73 -18.23
CA ALA A 150 -8.38 21.59 -17.23
C ALA A 150 -7.63 20.25 -17.41
N MET A 151 -8.36 19.19 -17.74
CA MET A 151 -7.82 17.86 -18.07
C MET A 151 -6.94 17.90 -19.34
N ASP A 152 -7.36 18.62 -20.38
CA ASP A 152 -6.62 18.77 -21.65
C ASP A 152 -5.19 19.31 -21.47
N ARG A 153 -4.93 20.07 -20.40
CA ARG A 153 -3.60 20.64 -20.12
C ARG A 153 -2.64 19.66 -19.45
N LEU A 154 -3.10 18.48 -19.04
CA LEU A 154 -2.31 17.47 -18.34
C LEU A 154 -1.66 16.51 -19.34
N LYS A 155 -0.44 16.03 -19.05
CA LYS A 155 0.11 14.85 -19.74
C LYS A 155 -0.60 13.58 -19.26
N PRO A 156 -0.63 12.49 -20.06
CA PRO A 156 -1.45 11.31 -19.76
C PRO A 156 -1.24 10.74 -18.35
N TRP A 157 0.02 10.54 -17.93
CA TRP A 157 0.32 10.06 -16.57
C TRP A 157 -0.24 10.97 -15.47
N MET A 158 -0.17 12.30 -15.63
CA MET A 158 -0.67 13.26 -14.65
C MET A 158 -2.20 13.25 -14.60
N ALA A 159 -2.86 13.07 -15.74
CA ALA A 159 -4.31 12.94 -15.81
C ALA A 159 -4.80 11.65 -15.12
N GLY A 160 -4.11 10.53 -15.34
CA GLY A 160 -4.36 9.25 -14.66
C GLY A 160 -4.13 9.32 -13.14
N LEU A 161 -3.05 9.97 -12.71
CA LEU A 161 -2.75 10.17 -11.28
C LEU A 161 -3.81 11.08 -10.62
N GLN A 162 -4.14 12.22 -11.25
CA GLN A 162 -5.11 13.16 -10.70
C GLN A 162 -6.52 12.55 -10.60
N ILE A 163 -6.99 11.81 -11.60
CA ILE A 163 -8.34 11.22 -11.53
C ILE A 163 -8.44 10.16 -10.43
N THR A 164 -7.38 9.37 -10.24
CA THR A 164 -7.30 8.34 -9.18
C THR A 164 -7.30 9.00 -7.79
N VAL A 165 -6.45 10.00 -7.56
CA VAL A 165 -6.37 10.73 -6.27
C VAL A 165 -7.68 11.44 -5.94
N VAL A 166 -8.30 12.16 -6.89
CA VAL A 166 -9.58 12.86 -6.65
C VAL A 166 -10.71 11.86 -6.35
N SER A 167 -10.71 10.69 -7.00
CA SER A 167 -11.68 9.63 -6.72
C SER A 167 -11.53 9.05 -5.32
N ALA A 168 -10.29 8.74 -4.91
CA ALA A 168 -9.99 8.26 -3.56
C ALA A 168 -10.44 9.28 -2.50
N MET A 169 -10.17 10.57 -2.71
CA MET A 169 -10.62 11.65 -1.83
C MET A 169 -12.14 11.78 -1.74
N GLN A 170 -12.87 11.63 -2.85
CA GLN A 170 -14.35 11.61 -2.82
C GLN A 170 -14.90 10.36 -2.12
N ALA A 171 -14.21 9.23 -2.23
CA ALA A 171 -14.49 8.01 -1.46
C ALA A 171 -13.98 8.06 0.01
N GLY A 172 -13.52 9.23 0.48
CA GLY A 172 -13.12 9.48 1.88
C GLY A 172 -11.71 9.02 2.26
N PHE A 173 -10.89 8.54 1.31
CA PHE A 173 -9.47 8.26 1.55
C PHE A 173 -8.67 9.55 1.38
N MET A 174 -7.92 9.99 2.40
CA MET A 174 -7.32 11.33 2.43
C MET A 174 -5.83 11.31 2.75
N PRO A 175 -5.00 12.19 2.14
CA PRO A 175 -3.55 12.22 2.36
C PRO A 175 -3.11 12.41 3.81
N GLN A 176 -3.83 13.20 4.61
CA GLN A 176 -3.45 13.43 6.02
C GLN A 176 -3.65 12.21 6.93
N PHE A 177 -4.25 11.13 6.43
CA PHE A 177 -4.34 9.84 7.12
C PHE A 177 -3.39 8.79 6.54
N GLY A 178 -2.59 9.14 5.51
CA GLY A 178 -1.58 8.28 4.93
C GLY A 178 -0.51 7.87 5.95
N VAL A 179 -0.03 6.63 5.86
CA VAL A 179 0.89 6.04 6.85
C VAL A 179 2.22 6.80 6.87
N ASP A 180 2.78 7.05 5.70
CA ASP A 180 3.94 7.89 5.42
C ASP A 180 3.78 9.32 5.96
N HIS A 181 2.61 9.94 5.76
CA HIS A 181 2.33 11.28 6.27
C HIS A 181 2.33 11.32 7.80
N LEU A 182 1.67 10.35 8.44
CA LEU A 182 1.62 10.25 9.90
C LEU A 182 2.97 9.89 10.51
N LEU A 183 3.76 9.02 9.88
CA LEU A 183 5.15 8.74 10.26
C LEU A 183 6.02 10.00 10.17
N GLY A 184 5.93 10.75 9.07
CA GLY A 184 6.65 12.02 8.91
C GLY A 184 6.27 13.06 9.96
N GLN A 185 4.98 13.14 10.34
CA GLN A 185 4.53 13.98 11.47
C GLN A 185 5.14 13.52 12.81
N ILE A 186 5.13 12.22 13.11
CA ILE A 186 5.66 11.68 14.36
C ILE A 186 7.19 11.89 14.46
N ALA A 187 7.91 11.62 13.37
CA ALA A 187 9.36 11.87 13.30
C ALA A 187 9.69 13.35 13.52
N THR A 188 8.97 14.27 12.85
CA THR A 188 9.11 15.73 13.03
C THR A 188 8.85 16.15 14.49
N GLN A 189 7.82 15.60 15.14
CA GLN A 189 7.48 15.90 16.54
C GLN A 189 8.49 15.34 17.55
N ARG A 190 9.29 14.35 17.16
CA ARG A 190 10.27 13.64 18.01
C ARG A 190 11.72 13.99 17.70
N GLU A 191 11.97 14.92 16.79
CA GLU A 191 13.31 15.28 16.30
C GLU A 191 14.10 14.10 15.70
N ILE A 192 13.39 13.09 15.18
CA ILE A 192 13.95 11.95 14.43
C ILE A 192 14.36 12.45 13.04
N GLU A 193 15.55 12.06 12.56
CA GLU A 193 16.06 12.47 11.25
C GLU A 193 15.19 11.90 10.12
N ILE A 194 14.64 12.75 9.24
CA ILE A 194 13.88 12.31 8.06
C ILE A 194 14.77 12.37 6.83
N VAL A 195 14.97 11.22 6.18
CA VAL A 195 15.82 11.05 4.99
C VAL A 195 14.95 10.77 3.77
N GLY A 196 15.23 11.43 2.65
CA GLY A 196 14.64 11.09 1.35
C GLY A 196 15.48 10.02 0.65
N LEU A 197 14.83 8.94 0.19
CA LEU A 197 15.44 7.88 -0.60
C LEU A 197 15.74 8.32 -2.04
N GLU A 198 14.91 9.21 -2.58
CA GLU A 198 14.88 9.59 -4.00
C GLU A 198 15.15 11.10 -4.18
N GLN A 199 15.17 11.56 -5.44
CA GLN A 199 15.07 12.99 -5.74
C GLN A 199 13.70 13.35 -6.30
N PRO A 200 13.21 14.59 -6.08
CA PRO A 200 11.96 15.10 -6.65
C PRO A 200 11.81 14.95 -8.18
N GLU A 201 12.90 14.80 -8.91
CA GLU A 201 12.83 14.57 -10.37
C GLU A 201 12.67 13.09 -10.70
N ASP A 202 13.37 12.19 -10.00
CA ASP A 202 13.35 10.74 -10.26
C ASP A 202 11.94 10.17 -10.01
N GLN A 203 11.32 10.53 -8.88
CA GLN A 203 9.96 10.10 -8.51
C GLN A 203 8.88 10.59 -9.50
N LEU A 204 9.09 11.73 -10.16
CA LEU A 204 8.19 12.21 -11.21
C LEU A 204 8.50 11.57 -12.57
N ARG A 205 9.78 11.27 -12.86
CA ARG A 205 10.22 10.59 -14.09
C ARG A 205 9.75 9.14 -14.18
N LEU A 206 9.60 8.46 -13.04
CA LEU A 206 8.97 7.14 -12.94
C LEU A 206 7.63 7.05 -13.70
N PHE A 207 6.87 8.15 -13.71
CA PHE A 207 5.61 8.29 -14.45
C PHE A 207 5.76 9.05 -15.78
N ALA A 208 6.56 10.12 -15.80
CA ALA A 208 6.65 11.02 -16.95
C ALA A 208 7.44 10.45 -18.14
N ASP A 209 8.38 9.53 -17.91
CA ASP A 209 9.18 8.88 -18.94
C ASP A 209 8.63 7.48 -19.34
N LEU A 210 7.40 7.14 -18.89
CA LEU A 210 6.65 5.97 -19.38
C LEU A 210 6.28 6.14 -20.87
N SER A 211 6.26 5.04 -21.62
CA SER A 211 5.77 5.04 -23.01
C SER A 211 4.28 5.35 -23.10
N ASP A 212 3.83 5.90 -24.24
CA ASP A 212 2.42 6.28 -24.47
C ASP A 212 1.45 5.11 -24.21
N GLU A 213 1.83 3.89 -24.62
CA GLU A 213 1.08 2.66 -24.34
C GLU A 213 0.97 2.37 -22.84
N ALA A 214 2.06 2.55 -22.08
CA ALA A 214 2.07 2.36 -20.64
C ALA A 214 1.28 3.46 -19.91
N GLN A 215 1.34 4.71 -20.35
CA GLN A 215 0.51 5.78 -19.78
C GLN A 215 -0.98 5.60 -20.09
N ALA A 216 -1.33 5.16 -21.31
CA ALA A 216 -2.70 4.82 -21.66
C ALA A 216 -3.22 3.58 -20.90
N ALA A 217 -2.36 2.59 -20.64
CA ALA A 217 -2.68 1.46 -19.78
C ALA A 217 -2.90 1.88 -18.32
N PHE A 218 -2.05 2.75 -17.78
CA PHE A 218 -2.16 3.33 -16.44
C PHE A 218 -3.46 4.13 -16.24
N ILE A 219 -3.85 4.95 -17.24
CA ILE A 219 -5.15 5.64 -17.23
C ILE A 219 -6.32 4.63 -17.21
N ARG A 220 -6.27 3.59 -18.06
CA ARG A 220 -7.34 2.58 -18.13
C ARG A 220 -7.47 1.84 -16.80
N GLU A 221 -6.36 1.35 -16.25
CA GLU A 221 -6.31 0.67 -14.95
C GLU A 221 -6.87 1.56 -13.82
N GLY A 222 -6.46 2.83 -13.77
CA GLY A 222 -6.99 3.79 -12.80
C GLY A 222 -8.50 4.04 -12.95
N LEU A 223 -9.02 4.09 -14.18
CA LEU A 223 -10.47 4.21 -14.45
C LEU A 223 -11.24 2.94 -14.08
N ASP A 224 -10.69 1.76 -14.35
CA ASP A 224 -11.31 0.48 -14.00
C ASP A 224 -11.36 0.30 -12.47
N GLN A 225 -10.30 0.67 -11.75
CA GLN A 225 -10.27 0.71 -10.28
C GLN A 225 -11.25 1.75 -9.68
N ILE A 226 -11.50 2.86 -10.38
CA ILE A 226 -12.51 3.84 -10.00
C ILE A 226 -13.92 3.26 -10.13
N ASP A 227 -14.21 2.57 -11.24
CA ASP A 227 -15.51 1.94 -11.46
C ASP A 227 -15.79 0.85 -10.40
N ASP A 228 -14.77 0.07 -10.00
CA ASP A 228 -14.84 -0.88 -8.87
C ASP A 228 -15.05 -0.20 -7.49
N LEU A 229 -14.31 0.87 -7.19
CA LEU A 229 -14.47 1.63 -5.94
C LEU A 229 -15.89 2.23 -5.82
N GLU A 230 -16.41 2.77 -6.91
CA GLU A 230 -17.77 3.28 -6.96
C GLU A 230 -18.80 2.17 -6.74
N ALA A 231 -18.63 1.01 -7.38
CA ALA A 231 -19.51 -0.15 -7.18
C ALA A 231 -19.55 -0.59 -5.71
N ILE A 232 -18.39 -0.74 -5.06
CA ILE A 232 -18.29 -1.11 -3.64
C ILE A 232 -18.94 -0.05 -2.73
N SER A 233 -18.80 1.24 -3.07
CA SER A 233 -19.40 2.35 -2.30
C SER A 233 -20.92 2.52 -2.46
N SER A 234 -21.55 1.76 -3.36
CA SER A 234 -22.98 1.86 -3.71
C SER A 234 -23.89 0.84 -3.00
N VAL A 235 -23.33 0.07 -2.06
CA VAL A 235 -23.98 -1.03 -1.32
C VAL A 235 -24.21 -0.67 0.15
#